data_AF-A0A9D2QVV9-F1
#
_entry.id   AF-A0A9D2QVV9-F1
#
_cell.length_a   1.000
_cell.length_b   1.000
_cell.length_c   1.000
_cell.angle_alpha   90.00
_cell.angle_beta   90.00
_cell.angle_gamma   90.00
#
_symmetry.space_group_name_H-M   'P 1'
#
loop_
_entity.id
_entity.type
_entity.pdbx_description
1 polymer ?
#
loop_
_entity_poly.entity_id
_entity_poly.type
_entity_poly.pdbx_seq_one_letter_code
_entity_poly.pdbx_strand_id
1 'polypeptide(L)'
;MTRKDKTRKRIIKDSLFPVSLFAIYLGVLLLMSGIHQGLVVLMNALALNSFIQTLIPTIYWSAVAVGLTFFTRKKIKDTYEAPLHRLAEATEQVAGGDFSVYVPTIHTSDKLDYLDVMILDFNKMVEELGSVETLKTDFVSNVSHEMKTPIAIIKNYAELLQTGKGTEEERIEYARSIEEAASRLSGLITN
;
A
#
# COMPACT_ATOMS: atom_id res chain seq x y z
N MET A 1 2.24 31.49 3.52
CA MET A 1 1.86 30.55 2.45
C MET A 1 0.61 29.81 2.89
N THR A 2 -0.48 29.97 2.15
CA THR A 2 -1.84 29.64 2.56
C THR A 2 -2.19 28.16 2.34
N ARG A 3 -2.74 27.56 3.41
CA ARG A 3 -3.25 26.19 3.55
C ARG A 3 -4.50 25.98 2.70
N LYS A 4 -4.38 25.95 1.36
CA LYS A 4 -5.53 25.87 0.44
C LYS A 4 -5.41 24.87 -0.73
N ASP A 5 -4.49 23.90 -0.68
CA ASP A 5 -4.19 23.06 -1.86
C ASP A 5 -4.06 21.54 -1.64
N LYS A 6 -4.90 20.89 -0.82
CA LYS A 6 -4.78 19.42 -0.61
C LYS A 6 -6.08 18.62 -0.63
N THR A 7 -7.12 19.10 -1.31
CA THR A 7 -8.30 18.27 -1.64
C THR A 7 -8.79 18.55 -3.05
N ARG A 8 -7.88 18.51 -4.04
CA ARG A 8 -8.31 18.11 -5.38
C ARG A 8 -8.76 16.66 -5.22
N LYS A 9 -10.07 16.42 -5.07
CA LYS A 9 -10.66 15.08 -5.22
C LYS A 9 -9.96 14.48 -6.42
N ARG A 10 -9.16 13.42 -6.22
CA ARG A 10 -8.47 12.73 -7.32
C ARG A 10 -9.61 12.14 -8.14
N ILE A 11 -10.02 12.87 -9.18
CA ILE A 11 -11.15 12.49 -10.02
C ILE A 11 -10.68 11.21 -10.69
N ILE A 12 -11.24 10.07 -10.27
CA ILE A 12 -11.05 8.82 -10.99
C ILE A 12 -11.63 9.06 -12.38
N LYS A 13 -10.77 9.06 -13.39
CA LYS A 13 -11.18 9.36 -14.76
C LYS A 13 -11.56 8.10 -15.51
N ASP A 14 -10.93 6.98 -15.17
CA ASP A 14 -11.09 5.74 -15.91
C ASP A 14 -11.59 4.60 -15.00
N SER A 15 -12.58 3.87 -15.52
CA SER A 15 -13.10 2.65 -14.92
C SER A 15 -12.06 1.54 -15.05
N LEU A 16 -11.96 0.68 -14.03
CA LEU A 16 -11.20 -0.58 -14.11
C LEU A 16 -11.59 -1.40 -15.34
N PHE A 17 -12.84 -1.29 -15.81
CA PHE A 17 -13.32 -1.82 -17.08
C PHE A 17 -13.68 -0.66 -18.02
N PRO A 18 -12.73 -0.14 -18.80
CA PRO A 18 -13.01 0.99 -19.67
C PRO A 18 -13.97 0.57 -20.78
N VAL A 19 -14.88 1.48 -21.19
CA VAL A 19 -15.85 1.23 -22.27
C VAL A 19 -15.14 0.85 -23.57
N SER A 20 -13.91 1.33 -23.77
CA SER A 20 -13.05 0.94 -24.90
C SER A 20 -12.77 -0.57 -24.93
N LEU A 21 -12.59 -1.23 -23.77
CA LEU A 21 -12.39 -2.67 -23.70
C LEU A 21 -13.64 -3.40 -24.18
N PHE A 22 -14.83 -3.00 -23.71
CA PHE A 22 -16.11 -3.53 -24.19
C PHE A 22 -16.27 -3.32 -25.71
N ALA A 23 -15.98 -2.12 -26.20
CA ALA A 23 -16.05 -1.80 -27.63
C ALA A 23 -15.08 -2.65 -28.47
N ILE A 24 -13.88 -2.94 -27.95
CA ILE A 24 -12.91 -3.84 -28.61
C ILE A 24 -13.48 -5.26 -28.69
N TYR A 25 -14.00 -5.82 -27.59
CA TYR A 25 -14.61 -7.15 -27.62
C TYR A 25 -15.81 -7.21 -28.57
N LEU A 26 -16.68 -6.21 -28.52
CA LEU A 26 -17.84 -6.11 -29.40
C LEU A 26 -17.41 -6.02 -30.87
N GLY A 27 -16.42 -5.16 -31.19
CA GLY A 27 -15.89 -5.01 -32.54
C GLY A 27 -15.26 -6.29 -33.07
N VAL A 28 -14.47 -6.99 -32.24
CA VAL A 28 -13.90 -8.30 -32.60
C VAL A 28 -15.01 -9.33 -32.85
N LEU A 29 -16.03 -9.40 -32.00
CA LEU A 29 -17.15 -10.34 -32.19
C LEU A 29 -17.95 -10.04 -33.46
N LEU A 30 -18.22 -8.77 -33.77
CA LEU A 30 -18.90 -8.37 -35.01
C LEU A 30 -18.07 -8.72 -36.25
N LEU A 31 -16.76 -8.48 -36.21
CA LEU A 31 -15.84 -8.85 -37.28
C LEU A 31 -15.80 -10.37 -37.48
N MET A 32 -15.72 -11.14 -36.38
CA MET A 32 -15.72 -12.61 -36.43
C MET A 32 -17.04 -13.16 -36.98
N SER A 33 -18.17 -12.53 -36.65
CA SER A 33 -19.48 -12.86 -37.21
C SER A 33 -19.54 -12.59 -38.71
N GLY A 34 -19.03 -11.45 -39.17
CA GLY A 34 -18.94 -11.12 -40.60
C GLY A 34 -18.08 -12.11 -41.38
N ILE A 35 -16.92 -12.50 -40.84
CA ILE A 35 -16.05 -13.53 -41.43
C ILE A 35 -16.79 -14.87 -41.50
N HIS A 36 -17.49 -15.27 -40.44
CA HIS A 36 -18.26 -16.50 -40.41
C HIS A 36 -19.36 -16.49 -41.48
N GLN A 37 -20.14 -15.42 -41.58
CA GLN A 37 -21.19 -15.30 -42.60
C GLN A 37 -20.61 -15.33 -44.03
N GLY A 38 -19.49 -14.62 -44.26
CA GLY A 38 -18.80 -14.64 -45.55
C GLY A 38 -18.28 -16.04 -45.92
N LEU A 39 -17.75 -16.78 -44.94
CA LEU A 39 -17.30 -18.15 -45.11
C LEU A 39 -18.46 -19.09 -45.46
N VAL A 40 -19.60 -18.98 -44.77
CA VAL A 40 -20.81 -19.77 -45.08
C VAL A 40 -21.31 -19.48 -46.49
N VAL A 41 -21.41 -18.20 -46.88
CA VAL A 41 -21.85 -17.79 -48.23
C VAL A 41 -20.89 -18.30 -49.31
N LEU A 42 -19.57 -18.18 -49.11
CA LEU A 42 -18.57 -18.68 -50.03
C LEU A 42 -18.66 -20.20 -50.22
N MET A 43 -18.79 -20.93 -49.12
CA MET A 43 -18.88 -22.39 -49.16
C MET A 43 -20.16 -22.88 -49.85
N ASN A 44 -21.27 -22.16 -49.66
CA ASN A 44 -22.51 -22.40 -50.38
C ASN A 44 -22.35 -22.11 -51.88
N ALA A 45 -21.69 -21.02 -52.25
CA ALA A 45 -21.42 -20.66 -53.66
C ALA A 45 -20.52 -21.68 -54.36
N LEU A 46 -19.60 -22.31 -53.64
CA LEU A 46 -18.73 -23.39 -54.13
C LEU A 46 -19.39 -24.77 -54.12
N ALA A 47 -20.67 -24.87 -53.72
CA ALA A 47 -21.41 -26.13 -53.58
C ALA A 47 -20.67 -27.21 -52.78
N LEU A 48 -19.96 -26.80 -51.71
CA LEU A 48 -19.25 -27.74 -50.84
C LEU A 48 -20.24 -28.67 -50.14
N ASN A 49 -19.80 -29.90 -49.83
CA ASN A 49 -20.66 -30.88 -49.16
C ASN A 49 -21.10 -30.41 -47.75
N SER A 50 -22.23 -30.94 -47.26
CA SER A 50 -22.82 -30.56 -45.97
C SER A 50 -21.90 -30.84 -44.78
N PHE A 51 -21.04 -31.86 -44.90
CA PHE A 51 -20.04 -32.18 -43.90
C PHE A 51 -19.02 -31.05 -43.71
N ILE A 52 -18.42 -30.55 -44.80
CA ILE A 52 -17.47 -29.44 -44.78
C ILE A 52 -18.16 -28.15 -44.32
N GLN A 53 -19.42 -27.93 -44.73
CA GLN A 53 -20.26 -26.81 -44.26
C GLN A 53 -20.46 -26.75 -42.76
N THR A 54 -20.41 -27.89 -42.08
CA THR A 54 -20.47 -27.94 -40.62
C THR A 54 -19.06 -27.86 -40.00
N LEU A 55 -18.12 -28.63 -40.55
CA LEU A 55 -16.80 -28.81 -39.96
C LEU A 55 -15.97 -27.51 -39.91
N ILE A 56 -15.93 -26.74 -41.00
CA ILE A 56 -15.09 -25.54 -41.07
C ILE A 56 -15.54 -24.48 -40.05
N PRO A 57 -16.83 -24.10 -39.98
CA PRO A 57 -17.30 -23.18 -38.95
C PRO A 57 -17.06 -23.65 -37.52
N THR A 58 -17.22 -24.94 -37.23
CA THR A 58 -16.96 -25.48 -35.88
C THR A 58 -15.49 -25.30 -35.50
N ILE A 59 -14.56 -25.66 -36.40
CA ILE A 59 -13.11 -25.48 -36.17
C ILE A 59 -12.78 -24.00 -36.00
N TYR A 60 -13.36 -23.13 -36.83
CA TYR A 60 -13.19 -21.68 -36.73
C TYR A 60 -13.61 -21.15 -35.36
N TRP A 61 -14.82 -21.49 -34.89
CA TRP A 61 -15.29 -21.05 -33.58
C TRP A 61 -14.49 -21.64 -32.42
N SER A 62 -14.00 -22.88 -32.52
CA SER A 62 -13.09 -23.44 -31.54
C SER A 62 -11.76 -22.67 -31.48
N ALA A 63 -11.18 -22.32 -32.62
CA ALA A 63 -9.94 -21.54 -32.67
C ALA A 63 -10.13 -20.12 -32.12
N VAL A 64 -11.25 -19.46 -32.47
CA VAL A 64 -11.62 -18.14 -31.93
C VAL A 64 -11.80 -18.20 -30.42
N ALA A 65 -12.51 -19.23 -29.91
CA ALA A 65 -12.73 -19.40 -28.47
C ALA A 65 -11.39 -19.55 -27.72
N VAL A 66 -10.50 -20.43 -28.19
CA VAL A 66 -9.17 -20.62 -27.61
C VAL A 66 -8.37 -19.32 -27.62
N GLY A 67 -8.35 -18.62 -28.77
CA GLY A 67 -7.66 -17.34 -28.92
C GLY A 67 -8.16 -16.28 -27.94
N LEU A 68 -9.48 -16.12 -27.84
CA LEU A 68 -10.10 -15.18 -26.89
C LEU A 68 -9.81 -15.58 -25.44
N THR A 69 -9.85 -16.87 -25.08
CA THR A 69 -9.52 -17.32 -23.71
C THR A 69 -8.09 -16.94 -23.31
N PHE A 70 -7.10 -17.22 -24.17
CA PHE A 70 -5.71 -16.86 -23.88
C PHE A 70 -5.50 -15.35 -23.83
N PHE A 71 -6.13 -14.61 -24.75
CA PHE A 71 -6.08 -13.15 -24.77
C PHE A 71 -6.65 -12.54 -23.48
N THR A 72 -7.86 -12.95 -23.09
CA THR A 72 -8.53 -12.49 -21.87
C THR A 72 -7.68 -12.83 -20.64
N ARG A 73 -7.17 -14.07 -20.55
CA ARG A 73 -6.31 -14.50 -19.43
C ARG A 73 -5.07 -13.61 -19.31
N LYS A 74 -4.38 -13.35 -20.42
CA LYS A 74 -3.18 -12.51 -20.43
C LYS A 74 -3.50 -11.08 -20.01
N LYS A 75 -4.57 -10.49 -20.55
CA LYS A 75 -5.01 -9.13 -20.19
C LYS A 75 -5.37 -9.01 -18.71
N ILE A 76 -6.10 -9.98 -18.16
CA ILE A 76 -6.47 -9.96 -16.74
C ILE A 76 -5.23 -10.03 -15.85
N LYS A 77 -4.29 -10.92 -16.17
CA LYS A 77 -3.06 -11.09 -15.40
C LYS A 77 -2.22 -9.81 -15.36
N ASP A 78 -1.97 -9.23 -16.53
CA ASP A 78 -1.07 -8.09 -16.67
C ASP A 78 -1.68 -6.79 -16.12
N THR A 79 -3.02 -6.64 -16.20
CA THR A 79 -3.71 -5.40 -15.79
C THR A 79 -4.18 -5.41 -14.33
N TYR A 80 -4.58 -6.55 -13.76
CA TYR A 80 -5.18 -6.60 -12.40
C TYR A 80 -4.43 -7.51 -11.43
N GLU A 81 -4.12 -8.74 -11.83
CA GLU A 81 -3.55 -9.73 -10.92
C GLU A 81 -2.14 -9.33 -10.45
N ALA A 82 -1.26 -8.94 -11.38
CA ALA A 82 0.11 -8.57 -11.05
C ALA A 82 0.21 -7.31 -10.15
N PRO A 83 -0.52 -6.20 -10.41
CA PRO A 83 -0.47 -5.06 -9.51
C PRO A 83 -1.09 -5.34 -8.13
N LEU A 84 -2.18 -6.12 -8.05
CA LEU A 84 -2.76 -6.51 -6.76
C LEU A 84 -1.81 -7.37 -5.93
N HIS A 85 -1.09 -8.30 -6.57
CA HIS A 85 -0.07 -9.08 -5.88
C HIS A 85 1.05 -8.21 -5.32
N ARG A 86 1.55 -7.23 -6.08
CA ARG A 86 2.57 -6.28 -5.60
C ARG A 86 2.09 -5.46 -4.42
N LEU A 87 0.83 -5.00 -4.45
CA LEU A 87 0.25 -4.26 -3.35
C LEU A 87 0.07 -5.14 -2.10
N ALA A 88 -0.33 -6.41 -2.27
CA ALA A 88 -0.44 -7.36 -1.17
C ALA A 88 0.93 -7.64 -0.51
N GLU A 89 1.97 -7.87 -1.32
CA GLU A 89 3.34 -8.07 -0.85
C GLU A 89 3.87 -6.83 -0.10
N ALA A 90 3.63 -5.63 -0.64
CA ALA A 90 3.97 -4.38 0.04
C ALA A 90 3.21 -4.22 1.37
N THR A 91 1.93 -4.61 1.40
CA THR A 91 1.11 -4.57 2.61
C THR A 91 1.64 -5.53 3.68
N GLU A 92 2.11 -6.72 3.29
CA GLU A 92 2.74 -7.69 4.19
C GLU A 92 4.03 -7.14 4.81
N GLN A 93 4.87 -6.47 4.00
CA GLN A 93 6.09 -5.81 4.49
C GLN A 93 5.77 -4.71 5.53
N VAL A 94 4.77 -3.87 5.25
CA VAL A 94 4.30 -2.83 6.18
C VAL A 94 3.73 -3.44 7.46
N ALA A 95 2.98 -4.54 7.36
CA ALA A 95 2.49 -5.26 8.53
C ALA A 95 3.63 -5.87 9.37
N GLY A 96 4.76 -6.18 8.74
CA GLY A 96 6.01 -6.57 9.40
C GLY A 96 6.80 -5.41 10.03
N GLY A 97 6.33 -4.17 9.87
CA GLY A 97 6.95 -2.95 10.43
C GLY A 97 7.91 -2.23 9.49
N ASP A 98 8.02 -2.63 8.21
CA ASP A 98 8.78 -1.87 7.22
C ASP A 98 7.93 -0.73 6.64
N PHE A 99 8.14 0.48 7.14
CA PHE A 99 7.46 1.68 6.67
C PHE A 99 8.22 2.45 5.58
N SER A 100 9.25 1.85 4.98
CA SER A 100 10.00 2.45 3.86
C SER A 100 9.49 2.02 2.48
N VAL A 101 8.50 1.12 2.45
CA VAL A 101 7.95 0.51 1.24
C VAL A 101 7.22 1.53 0.37
N TYR A 102 7.43 1.43 -0.95
CA TYR A 102 6.77 2.26 -1.95
C TYR A 102 6.30 1.44 -3.15
N VAL A 103 5.04 1.65 -3.56
CA VAL A 103 4.46 1.01 -4.74
C VAL A 103 4.22 2.07 -5.83
N PRO A 104 4.82 1.98 -7.02
CA PRO A 104 4.56 2.93 -8.11
C PRO A 104 3.16 2.76 -8.69
N THR A 105 2.56 3.84 -9.18
CA THR A 105 1.30 3.78 -9.94
C THR A 105 1.50 3.06 -11.28
N ILE A 106 0.43 2.45 -11.78
CA ILE A 106 0.39 1.73 -13.05
C ILE A 106 0.27 2.73 -14.20
N HIS A 107 -0.59 3.75 -14.02
CA HIS A 107 -0.84 4.76 -15.02
C HIS A 107 -0.18 6.10 -14.68
N THR A 108 -0.08 6.94 -15.70
CA THR A 108 0.38 8.32 -15.59
C THR A 108 -0.67 9.18 -14.88
N SER A 109 -0.23 10.27 -14.26
CA SER A 109 -1.07 11.14 -13.42
C SER A 109 -2.31 11.73 -14.12
N ASP A 110 -2.34 11.75 -15.46
CA ASP A 110 -3.47 12.22 -16.25
C ASP A 110 -4.58 11.17 -16.44
N LYS A 111 -4.30 9.89 -16.19
CA LYS A 111 -5.16 8.71 -16.43
C LYS A 111 -5.24 7.76 -15.22
N LEU A 112 -5.27 8.32 -14.02
CA LEU A 112 -5.39 7.52 -12.81
C LEU A 112 -6.74 6.79 -12.77
N ASP A 113 -6.67 5.48 -12.55
CA ASP A 113 -7.83 4.65 -12.24
C ASP A 113 -7.99 4.45 -10.72
N TYR A 114 -8.95 3.63 -10.32
CA TYR A 114 -9.19 3.30 -8.91
C TYR A 114 -8.01 2.59 -8.23
N LEU A 115 -7.27 1.76 -8.96
CA LEU A 115 -6.13 1.01 -8.44
C LEU A 115 -4.93 1.94 -8.22
N ASP A 116 -4.70 2.90 -9.12
CA ASP A 116 -3.69 3.93 -8.92
C ASP A 116 -4.00 4.81 -7.71
N VAL A 117 -5.27 5.21 -7.54
CA VAL A 117 -5.68 6.00 -6.36
C VAL A 117 -5.46 5.19 -5.08
N MET A 118 -5.81 3.91 -5.07
CA MET A 118 -5.56 3.03 -3.94
C MET A 118 -4.06 2.89 -3.62
N ILE A 119 -3.20 2.76 -4.64
CA ILE A 119 -1.75 2.74 -4.48
C ILE A 119 -1.24 4.06 -3.87
N LEU A 120 -1.72 5.20 -4.35
CA LEU A 120 -1.32 6.51 -3.82
C LEU A 120 -1.77 6.71 -2.37
N ASP A 121 -2.97 6.25 -2.02
CA ASP A 121 -3.49 6.34 -0.66
C ASP A 121 -2.76 5.36 0.28
N PHE A 122 -2.42 4.17 -0.21
CA PHE A 122 -1.54 3.21 0.47
C PHE A 122 -0.18 3.83 0.80
N ASN A 123 0.53 4.37 -0.20
CA ASN A 123 1.84 4.98 0.03
C ASN A 123 1.79 6.12 1.04
N LYS A 124 0.73 6.95 1.00
CA LYS A 124 0.53 8.01 1.98
C LYS A 124 0.32 7.44 3.38
N MET A 125 -0.49 6.40 3.52
CA MET A 125 -0.68 5.72 4.81
C MET A 125 0.65 5.17 5.36
N VAL A 126 1.47 4.56 4.52
CA VAL A 126 2.80 4.04 4.90
C VAL A 126 3.73 5.16 5.38
N GLU A 127 3.77 6.29 4.68
CA GLU A 127 4.55 7.48 5.06
C GLU A 127 4.13 8.03 6.44
N GLU A 128 2.83 8.12 6.69
CA GLU A 128 2.29 8.59 7.97
C GLU A 128 2.61 7.60 9.10
N LEU A 129 2.52 6.28 8.85
CA LEU A 129 2.91 5.25 9.82
C LEU A 129 4.41 5.33 10.18
N GLY A 130 5.27 5.47 9.17
CA GLY A 130 6.72 5.64 9.39
C GLY A 130 7.05 6.90 10.18
N SER A 131 6.32 8.00 9.94
CA SER A 131 6.46 9.24 10.70
C SER A 131 6.07 9.04 12.17
N VAL A 132 4.97 8.33 12.44
CA VAL A 132 4.53 8.02 13.82
C VAL A 132 5.54 7.12 14.54
N GLU A 133 6.09 6.10 13.88
CA GLU A 133 7.08 5.21 14.50
C GLU A 133 8.39 5.95 14.82
N THR A 134 8.81 6.87 13.96
CA THR A 134 9.97 7.74 14.21
C THR A 134 9.73 8.63 15.43
N LEU A 135 8.59 9.32 15.49
CA LEU A 135 8.22 10.17 16.63
C LEU A 135 8.13 9.37 17.94
N LYS A 136 7.57 8.17 17.91
CA LYS A 136 7.50 7.27 19.07
C LYS A 136 8.91 6.87 19.53
N THR A 137 9.80 6.52 18.61
CA THR A 137 11.18 6.14 18.92
C THR A 137 11.95 7.31 19.53
N ASP A 138 11.84 8.49 18.94
CA ASP A 138 12.48 9.72 19.44
C ASP A 138 11.95 10.10 20.81
N PHE A 139 10.64 9.99 21.03
CA PHE A 139 10.02 10.24 22.34
C PHE A 139 10.58 9.30 23.41
N VAL A 140 10.59 8.00 23.15
CA VAL A 140 11.12 7.00 24.10
C VAL A 140 12.60 7.25 24.40
N SER A 141 13.40 7.56 23.38
CA SER A 141 14.82 7.89 23.53
C SER A 141 15.02 9.13 24.40
N ASN A 142 14.32 10.22 24.10
CA ASN A 142 14.45 11.49 24.82
C ASN A 142 14.02 11.34 26.28
N VAL A 143 12.86 10.73 26.54
CA VAL A 143 12.39 10.49 27.92
C VAL A 143 13.40 9.63 28.68
N SER A 144 13.93 8.57 28.05
CA SER A 144 14.95 7.72 28.69
C SER A 144 16.22 8.49 29.05
N HIS A 145 16.67 9.39 28.17
CA HIS A 145 17.83 10.24 28.42
C HIS A 145 17.59 11.22 29.58
N GLU A 146 16.43 11.89 29.60
CA GLU A 146 16.09 12.86 30.64
C GLU A 146 15.85 12.21 32.00
N MET A 147 15.34 10.97 32.05
CA MET A 147 15.17 10.22 33.30
C MET A 147 16.49 9.69 33.89
N LYS A 148 17.51 9.43 33.07
CA LYS A 148 18.76 8.80 33.51
C LYS A 148 19.49 9.61 34.60
N THR A 149 19.56 10.92 34.42
CA THR A 149 20.26 11.83 35.34
C THR A 149 19.62 11.88 36.73
N PRO A 150 18.32 12.21 36.89
CA PRO A 150 17.69 12.22 38.21
C PRO A 150 17.67 10.84 38.87
N ILE A 151 17.52 9.75 38.12
CA ILE A 151 17.64 8.39 38.67
C ILE A 151 19.04 8.14 39.25
N ALA A 152 20.09 8.57 38.54
CA ALA A 152 21.47 8.43 39.03
C ALA A 152 21.72 9.25 40.30
N ILE A 153 21.16 10.46 40.39
CA ILE A 153 21.22 11.33 41.58
C ILE A 153 20.54 10.66 42.76
N ILE A 154 19.30 10.17 42.58
CA ILE A 154 18.54 9.47 43.63
C ILE A 154 19.34 8.28 44.15
N LYS A 155 19.87 7.45 43.24
CA LYS A 155 20.66 6.27 43.61
C LYS A 155 21.91 6.63 44.40
N ASN A 156 22.70 7.59 43.92
CA ASN A 156 23.97 7.97 44.54
C ASN A 156 23.77 8.50 45.98
N TYR A 157 22.83 9.42 46.17
CA TYR A 157 22.57 9.98 47.49
C TYR A 157 21.89 8.98 48.44
N ALA A 158 21.05 8.08 47.91
CA ALA A 158 20.50 6.99 48.71
C ALA A 158 21.58 5.99 49.17
N GLU A 159 22.59 5.72 48.34
CA GLU A 159 23.76 4.91 48.73
C GLU A 159 24.59 5.60 49.82
N LEU A 160 24.85 6.91 49.69
CA LEU A 160 25.54 7.69 50.72
C LEU A 160 24.81 7.66 52.06
N LEU A 161 23.48 7.84 52.07
CA LEU A 161 22.65 7.73 53.27
C LEU A 161 22.74 6.34 53.92
N GLN A 162 22.75 5.26 53.12
CA GLN A 162 22.87 3.89 53.63
C GLN A 162 24.21 3.60 54.31
N THR A 163 25.30 4.32 53.95
CA THR A 163 26.59 4.13 54.60
C THR A 163 26.59 4.52 56.09
N GLY A 164 25.61 5.32 56.53
CA GLY A 164 25.55 5.87 57.87
C GLY A 164 26.69 6.85 58.19
N LYS A 165 27.47 7.27 57.19
CA LYS A 165 28.55 8.25 57.34
C LYS A 165 28.05 9.67 57.02
N GLY A 166 28.83 10.68 57.42
CA GLY A 166 28.52 12.10 57.22
C GLY A 166 27.84 12.77 58.42
N THR A 167 27.85 14.10 58.41
CA THR A 167 27.19 14.94 59.44
C THR A 167 25.66 14.95 59.23
N GLU A 168 24.93 15.46 60.22
CA GLU A 168 23.49 15.62 60.10
C GLU A 168 23.13 16.57 58.94
N GLU A 169 23.91 17.63 58.76
CA GLU A 169 23.74 18.58 57.66
C GLU A 169 23.93 17.92 56.29
N GLU A 170 24.96 17.08 56.11
CA GLU A 170 25.20 16.34 54.86
C GLU A 170 24.06 15.37 54.55
N ARG A 171 23.52 14.67 55.56
CA ARG A 171 22.38 13.75 55.37
C ARG A 171 21.11 14.48 54.95
N ILE A 172 20.85 15.67 55.51
CA ILE A 172 19.74 16.54 55.10
C ILE A 172 19.92 17.00 53.64
N GLU A 173 21.15 17.32 53.22
CA GLU A 173 21.46 17.70 51.84
C GLU A 173 21.26 16.54 50.86
N TYR A 174 21.66 15.32 51.24
CA TYR A 174 21.42 14.12 50.43
C TYR A 174 19.91 13.86 50.25
N ALA A 175 19.13 13.95 51.33
CA ALA A 175 17.67 13.79 51.27
C ALA A 175 17.01 14.87 50.40
N ARG A 176 17.47 16.13 50.49
CA ARG A 176 16.99 17.21 49.60
C ARG A 176 17.31 16.95 48.13
N SER A 177 18.52 16.48 47.83
CA SER A 177 18.92 16.15 46.46
C SER A 177 18.09 15.01 45.86
N ILE A 178 17.72 14.02 46.67
CA ILE A 178 16.80 12.94 46.28
C ILE A 178 15.40 13.50 45.97
N GLU A 179 14.87 14.37 46.83
CA GLU A 179 13.55 14.98 46.67
C GLU A 179 13.48 15.85 45.40
N GLU A 180 14.50 16.67 45.15
CA GLU A 180 14.56 17.50 43.94
C GLU A 180 14.60 16.64 42.68
N ALA A 181 15.43 15.59 42.67
CA ALA A 181 15.52 14.67 41.53
C ALA A 181 14.22 13.89 41.29
N ALA A 182 13.52 13.47 42.35
CA ALA A 182 12.22 12.82 42.25
C ALA A 182 11.14 13.79 41.73
N SER A 183 11.16 15.04 42.18
CA SER A 183 10.27 16.10 41.69
C SER A 183 10.48 16.38 40.20
N ARG A 184 11.75 16.44 39.75
CA ARG A 184 12.09 16.55 38.32
C ARG A 184 11.54 15.39 37.50
N LEU A 185 11.70 14.14 37.96
CA LEU A 185 11.12 12.96 37.28
C LEU A 185 9.59 13.03 37.18
N SER A 186 8.92 13.45 38.25
CA SER A 186 7.46 13.63 38.25
C SER A 186 7.01 14.66 37.21
N GLY A 187 7.77 15.76 37.07
CA GLY A 187 7.53 16.78 36.04
C GLY A 187 7.68 16.27 34.61
N LEU A 188 8.57 15.30 34.36
CA LEU A 188 8.76 14.69 33.03
C LEU A 188 7.62 13.75 32.62
N ILE A 189 6.93 13.13 33.59
CA ILE A 189 5.84 12.17 33.33
C ILE A 189 4.48 12.89 33.16
N THR A 190 4.33 14.07 33.78
CA THR A 190 3.04 14.77 33.87
C THR A 190 2.80 15.77 32.73
N ASN A 191 3.81 16.06 31.90
CA ASN A 191 3.68 16.88 30.68
C ASN A 191 3.42 16.01 29.45
#